data_AF-K9KC29-F1
#
_entry.id   AF-K9KC29-F1
#
_cell.length_a   1.000
_cell.length_b   1.000
_cell.length_c   1.000
_cell.angle_alpha   90.00
_cell.angle_beta   90.00
_cell.angle_gamma   90.00
#
_symmetry.space_group_name_H-M   'P 1'
#
loop_
_entity.id
_entity.type
_entity.pdbx_description
1 polymer ?
#
loop_
_entity_poly.entity_id
_entity_poly.type
_entity_poly.pdbx_seq_one_letter_code
_entity_poly.pdbx_strand_id
1 'polypeptide(L)'
;KGRRSHTGSVGNTRSSPVSRDAFNSAEREVTEIREVNRKSVPRNSLESAEYIKVITGLLNAKDFRDRISGIKQLLSDAESNPDLVIGNIVKIFDAFKSRLHDSNSKVNLVALETMHKMIPLLRDNLSPIINMLIPAIVDNNLNSKNPGIYAAATNVVQALSQHVDNYLLLQPFCTKAQFLNGKAKQDMTEKLADIVMELYQRKPHATEQKVLVVLWHLLGNMTNSGSLPGAGGNIRTATAKLSKALFAQMGQNLLNQAASQPPHIKKSLEELLDMQI
;
A
#
# COMPACT_ATOMS: atom_id res chain seq x y z
N LYS A 1 -55.09 8.84 -42.22
CA LYS A 1 -54.99 8.61 -40.76
C LYS A 1 -53.60 9.06 -40.33
N GLY A 2 -53.33 10.12 -39.57
CA GLY A 2 -54.14 11.15 -38.95
C GLY A 2 -53.20 11.99 -38.08
N ARG A 3 -52.83 13.19 -38.59
CA ARG A 3 -52.61 14.49 -37.91
C ARG A 3 -51.63 14.57 -36.70
N ARG A 4 -50.51 15.33 -36.83
CA ARG A 4 -50.32 16.81 -36.63
C ARG A 4 -49.98 17.13 -35.14
N SER A 5 -49.15 18.10 -34.75
CA SER A 5 -48.34 19.12 -35.44
C SER A 5 -47.55 19.93 -34.39
N HIS A 6 -46.40 20.45 -34.81
CA HIS A 6 -45.65 21.51 -34.14
C HIS A 6 -46.23 22.92 -34.42
N THR A 7 -45.90 23.83 -33.50
CA THR A 7 -45.60 25.28 -33.63
C THR A 7 -46.68 26.30 -34.05
N GLY A 8 -46.78 27.34 -33.21
CA GLY A 8 -46.73 28.74 -33.63
C GLY A 8 -48.00 29.56 -33.40
N SER A 9 -47.95 30.58 -32.53
CA SER A 9 -48.02 31.99 -32.98
C SER A 9 -48.06 32.97 -31.80
N VAL A 10 -47.31 34.05 -32.00
CA VAL A 10 -47.20 35.29 -31.23
C VAL A 10 -48.50 36.10 -31.32
N GLY A 11 -48.82 36.89 -30.29
CA GLY A 11 -49.85 37.93 -30.37
C GLY A 11 -50.13 38.62 -29.04
N ASN A 12 -49.51 39.78 -28.84
CA ASN A 12 -49.77 40.88 -27.90
C ASN A 12 -51.08 40.86 -27.08
N THR A 13 -50.99 41.26 -25.80
CA THR A 13 -51.37 42.62 -25.33
C THR A 13 -51.02 42.84 -23.85
N ARG A 14 -50.29 43.93 -23.57
CA ARG A 14 -50.53 44.96 -22.52
C ARG A 14 -51.43 44.49 -21.35
N SER A 15 -51.03 44.54 -20.08
CA SER A 15 -50.68 45.76 -19.34
C SER A 15 -50.14 45.39 -17.95
N SER A 16 -49.02 46.00 -17.53
CA SER A 16 -48.73 46.36 -16.13
C SER A 16 -49.42 47.73 -15.86
N PRO A 17 -49.53 48.31 -14.63
CA PRO A 17 -48.51 48.24 -13.58
C PRO A 17 -48.96 48.48 -12.12
N VAL A 18 -47.93 48.62 -11.25
CA VAL A 18 -47.84 49.33 -9.95
C VAL A 18 -48.62 48.74 -8.75
N SER A 19 -48.12 48.70 -7.51
CA SER A 19 -46.95 49.34 -6.89
C SER A 19 -46.75 48.82 -5.46
N ARG A 20 -45.49 48.80 -4.98
CA ARG A 20 -45.00 49.17 -3.62
C ARG A 20 -45.48 48.34 -2.41
N ASP A 21 -44.71 48.09 -1.34
CA ASP A 21 -43.40 48.51 -0.84
C ASP A 21 -43.03 47.54 0.32
N ALA A 22 -41.77 47.15 0.49
CA ALA A 22 -40.91 47.49 1.65
C ALA A 22 -40.71 46.41 2.76
N PHE A 23 -39.46 45.93 2.81
CA PHE A 23 -38.54 45.70 3.95
C PHE A 23 -38.88 44.86 5.20
N ASN A 24 -37.95 43.91 5.44
CA ASN A 24 -37.35 43.43 6.71
C ASN A 24 -38.22 42.78 7.79
N SER A 25 -37.94 41.52 8.12
CA SER A 25 -37.08 41.18 9.27
C SER A 25 -36.95 39.66 9.44
N ALA A 26 -35.87 39.29 10.12
CA ALA A 26 -35.34 37.96 10.38
C ALA A 26 -36.33 36.96 10.97
N GLU A 27 -36.12 35.67 10.65
CA GLU A 27 -35.95 34.65 11.69
C GLU A 27 -35.25 33.41 11.12
N ARG A 28 -34.29 32.92 11.91
CA ARG A 28 -33.46 31.75 11.66
C ARG A 28 -34.29 30.50 11.90
N GLU A 29 -34.20 29.51 11.02
CA GLU A 29 -34.14 28.12 11.49
C GLU A 29 -33.31 27.28 10.51
N VAL A 30 -32.18 26.81 11.05
CA VAL A 30 -31.18 25.99 10.39
C VAL A 30 -31.56 24.54 10.68
N THR A 31 -31.95 23.79 9.66
CA THR A 31 -32.05 22.32 9.76
C THR A 31 -30.99 21.72 8.87
N GLU A 32 -29.81 21.47 9.47
CA GLU A 32 -28.77 20.62 8.91
C GLU A 32 -29.35 19.23 8.62
N ILE A 33 -29.48 18.88 7.34
CA ILE A 33 -29.68 17.50 6.91
C ILE A 33 -28.32 16.81 7.06
N ARG A 34 -28.05 16.28 8.26
CA ARG A 34 -26.98 15.32 8.49
C ARG A 34 -27.33 14.02 7.76
N GLU A 35 -26.76 13.83 6.57
CA GLU A 35 -26.64 12.53 5.95
C GLU A 35 -25.70 11.64 6.80
N VAL A 36 -26.28 10.99 7.80
CA VAL A 36 -25.64 9.84 8.44
C VAL A 36 -25.98 8.64 7.57
N ASN A 37 -25.14 8.34 6.58
CA ASN A 37 -25.17 7.05 5.92
C ASN A 37 -24.84 5.99 6.97
N ARG A 38 -25.89 5.40 7.55
CA ARG A 38 -25.82 4.39 8.60
C ARG A 38 -25.10 3.17 8.04
N LYS A 39 -23.96 2.85 8.65
CA LYS A 39 -23.23 1.60 8.49
C LYS A 39 -24.21 0.42 8.47
N SER A 40 -24.32 -0.24 7.32
CA SER A 40 -25.01 -1.51 7.21
C SER A 40 -24.06 -2.64 7.60
N VAL A 41 -24.15 -3.13 8.84
CA VAL A 41 -23.52 -4.39 9.26
C VAL A 41 -24.43 -5.06 10.31
N PRO A 42 -24.67 -6.39 10.29
CA PRO A 42 -24.42 -7.37 9.22
C PRO A 42 -25.62 -8.29 8.91
N ARG A 43 -25.62 -8.88 7.71
CA ARG A 43 -26.12 -10.24 7.49
C ARG A 43 -25.41 -11.18 8.50
N ASN A 44 -26.16 -11.68 9.48
CA ASN A 44 -25.83 -12.77 10.42
C ASN A 44 -24.45 -12.71 11.15
N SER A 45 -24.39 -11.95 12.25
CA SER A 45 -23.21 -11.87 13.14
C SER A 45 -22.78 -13.21 13.76
N LEU A 46 -23.72 -14.11 14.03
CA LEU A 46 -23.45 -15.45 14.58
C LEU A 46 -22.73 -16.34 13.56
N GLU A 47 -23.20 -16.33 12.32
CA GLU A 47 -22.60 -17.06 11.19
C GLU A 47 -21.18 -16.56 10.91
N SER A 48 -20.96 -15.24 11.00
CA SER A 48 -19.62 -14.65 10.94
C SER A 48 -18.72 -15.11 12.09
N ALA A 49 -19.24 -15.23 13.31
CA ALA A 49 -18.46 -15.69 14.46
C ALA A 49 -18.06 -17.17 14.34
N GLU A 50 -18.98 -18.03 13.87
CA GLU A 50 -18.69 -19.44 13.61
C GLU A 50 -17.68 -19.60 12.48
N TYR A 51 -17.85 -18.88 11.37
CA TYR A 51 -16.89 -18.84 10.28
C TYR A 51 -15.48 -18.50 10.79
N ILE A 52 -15.36 -17.43 11.59
CA ILE A 52 -14.07 -17.00 12.13
C ILE A 52 -13.46 -18.06 13.04
N LYS A 53 -14.26 -18.72 13.87
CA LYS A 53 -13.77 -19.80 14.73
C LYS A 53 -13.23 -20.97 13.89
N VAL A 54 -13.93 -21.37 12.83
CA VAL A 54 -13.52 -22.46 11.95
C VAL A 54 -12.24 -22.11 11.20
N ILE A 55 -12.21 -20.97 10.51
CA ILE A 55 -11.06 -20.61 9.65
C ILE A 55 -9.81 -20.36 10.49
N THR A 56 -9.91 -19.66 11.62
CA THR A 56 -8.76 -19.43 12.51
C THR A 56 -8.31 -20.71 13.20
N GLY A 57 -9.23 -21.64 13.49
CA GLY A 57 -8.91 -22.97 14.00
C GLY A 57 -8.08 -23.79 13.03
N LEU A 58 -8.47 -23.84 11.75
CA LEU A 58 -7.70 -24.50 10.69
C LEU A 58 -6.34 -23.84 10.49
N LEU A 59 -6.31 -22.51 10.40
CA LEU A 59 -5.06 -21.76 10.25
C LEU A 59 -4.10 -22.06 11.40
N ASN A 60 -4.58 -22.22 12.63
CA ASN A 60 -3.74 -22.50 13.81
C ASN A 60 -3.60 -24.00 14.15
N ALA A 61 -4.01 -24.89 13.26
CA ALA A 61 -3.97 -26.33 13.50
C ALA A 61 -2.55 -26.86 13.71
N LYS A 62 -2.43 -27.92 14.51
CA LYS A 62 -1.16 -28.61 14.77
C LYS A 62 -0.65 -29.34 13.53
N ASP A 63 -1.55 -30.04 12.81
CA ASP A 63 -1.21 -30.71 11.56
C ASP A 63 -1.01 -29.67 10.45
N PHE A 64 0.12 -29.76 9.75
CA PHE A 64 0.44 -28.85 8.66
C PHE A 64 -0.53 -28.98 7.47
N ARG A 65 -1.18 -30.14 7.30
CA ARG A 65 -2.19 -30.38 6.27
C ARG A 65 -3.45 -29.58 6.55
N ASP A 66 -3.90 -29.54 7.79
CA ASP A 66 -5.06 -28.73 8.21
C ASP A 66 -4.77 -27.25 8.04
N ARG A 67 -3.54 -26.80 8.34
CA ARG A 67 -3.11 -25.42 8.06
C ARG A 67 -3.19 -25.09 6.56
N ILE A 68 -2.70 -25.99 5.71
CA ILE A 68 -2.81 -25.83 4.24
C ILE A 68 -4.27 -25.79 3.80
N SER A 69 -5.12 -26.65 4.35
CA SER A 69 -6.56 -26.64 4.07
C SER A 69 -7.19 -25.30 4.48
N GLY A 70 -6.85 -24.78 5.66
CA GLY A 70 -7.30 -23.45 6.10
C GLY A 70 -6.84 -22.32 5.18
N ILE A 71 -5.59 -22.35 4.71
CA ILE A 71 -5.07 -21.37 3.75
C ILE A 71 -5.84 -21.42 2.42
N LYS A 72 -6.09 -22.61 1.88
CA LYS A 72 -6.84 -22.80 0.64
C LYS A 72 -8.30 -22.39 0.78
N GLN A 73 -8.93 -22.72 1.92
CA GLN A 73 -10.29 -22.30 2.21
C GLN A 73 -10.38 -20.77 2.25
N LEU A 74 -9.44 -20.10 2.93
CA LEU A 74 -9.42 -18.64 3.00
C LEU A 74 -9.32 -17.99 1.61
N LEU A 75 -8.53 -18.56 0.69
CA LEU A 75 -8.49 -18.09 -0.70
C LEU A 75 -9.84 -18.25 -1.39
N SER A 76 -10.46 -19.43 -1.28
CA SER A 76 -11.76 -19.72 -1.88
C SER A 76 -12.85 -18.79 -1.34
N ASP A 77 -12.80 -18.46 -0.05
CA ASP A 77 -13.72 -17.51 0.58
C ASP A 77 -13.49 -16.08 0.07
N ALA A 78 -12.24 -15.67 -0.12
CA ALA A 78 -11.92 -14.36 -0.70
C ALA A 78 -12.36 -14.23 -2.16
N GLU A 79 -12.35 -15.33 -2.91
CA GLU A 79 -12.84 -15.39 -4.30
C GLU A 79 -14.38 -15.41 -4.37
N SER A 80 -15.04 -16.16 -3.49
CA SER A 80 -16.48 -16.42 -3.56
C SER A 80 -17.33 -15.41 -2.77
N ASN A 81 -16.79 -14.92 -1.65
CA ASN A 81 -17.47 -14.01 -0.73
C ASN A 81 -16.47 -13.02 -0.09
N PRO A 82 -15.88 -12.10 -0.88
CA PRO A 82 -14.86 -11.17 -0.40
C PRO A 82 -15.35 -10.29 0.76
N ASP A 83 -16.64 -9.93 0.82
CA ASP A 83 -17.20 -9.09 1.88
C ASP A 83 -17.11 -9.75 3.27
N LEU A 84 -17.27 -11.07 3.34
CA LEU A 84 -17.12 -11.82 4.60
C LEU A 84 -15.68 -11.75 5.12
N VAL A 85 -14.71 -11.89 4.21
CA VAL A 85 -13.27 -11.80 4.53
C VAL A 85 -12.90 -10.38 4.90
N ILE A 86 -13.32 -9.37 4.12
CA ILE A 86 -13.06 -7.95 4.37
C ILE A 86 -13.67 -7.53 5.72
N GLY A 87 -14.92 -7.89 5.98
CA GLY A 87 -15.63 -7.57 7.22
C GLY A 87 -14.96 -8.13 8.49
N ASN A 88 -14.13 -9.15 8.34
CA ASN A 88 -13.41 -9.80 9.45
C ASN A 88 -11.88 -9.80 9.28
N ILE A 89 -11.35 -8.94 8.41
CA ILE A 89 -9.98 -9.05 7.89
C ILE A 89 -8.92 -9.07 8.98
N VAL A 90 -9.06 -8.25 10.02
CA VAL A 90 -8.09 -8.16 11.13
C VAL A 90 -8.00 -9.50 11.86
N LYS A 91 -9.14 -10.11 12.22
CA LYS A 91 -9.17 -11.38 12.97
C LYS A 91 -8.60 -12.54 12.16
N ILE A 92 -8.94 -12.59 10.86
CA ILE A 92 -8.44 -13.64 9.96
C ILE A 92 -6.93 -13.49 9.79
N PHE A 93 -6.45 -12.29 9.50
CA PHE A 93 -5.04 -12.06 9.22
C PHE A 93 -4.16 -12.13 10.47
N ASP A 94 -4.72 -11.91 11.65
CA ASP A 94 -4.03 -12.20 12.90
C ASP A 94 -3.65 -13.68 13.05
N ALA A 95 -4.50 -14.59 12.58
CA ALA A 95 -4.17 -16.01 12.51
C ALA A 95 -3.27 -16.34 11.30
N PHE A 96 -3.61 -15.81 10.12
CA PHE A 96 -2.92 -16.12 8.86
C PHE A 96 -1.46 -15.63 8.82
N LYS A 97 -1.11 -14.51 9.47
CA LYS A 97 0.26 -13.95 9.42
C LYS A 97 1.33 -14.96 9.84
N SER A 98 1.02 -15.83 10.79
CA SER A 98 1.93 -16.88 11.30
C SER A 98 2.25 -17.95 10.25
N ARG A 99 1.42 -18.04 9.19
CA ARG A 99 1.63 -18.94 8.06
C ARG A 99 2.59 -18.35 7.02
N LEU A 100 2.69 -17.02 6.93
CA LEU A 100 3.66 -16.34 6.06
C LEU A 100 5.12 -16.47 6.54
N HIS A 101 5.33 -17.03 7.73
CA HIS A 101 6.63 -17.41 8.26
C HIS A 101 6.54 -18.73 9.04
N ASP A 102 5.75 -19.68 8.51
CA ASP A 102 5.57 -21.00 9.13
C ASP A 102 6.90 -21.77 9.19
N SER A 103 7.13 -22.53 10.26
CA SER A 103 8.30 -23.39 10.39
C SER A 103 8.30 -24.52 9.35
N ASN A 104 7.12 -24.93 8.87
CA ASN A 104 7.00 -25.84 7.74
C ASN A 104 7.06 -25.06 6.43
N SER A 105 8.15 -25.25 5.67
CA SER A 105 8.40 -24.55 4.40
C SER A 105 7.30 -24.74 3.35
N LYS A 106 6.59 -25.88 3.35
CA LYS A 106 5.47 -26.13 2.44
C LYS A 106 4.26 -25.27 2.81
N VAL A 107 3.95 -25.15 4.11
CA VAL A 107 2.88 -24.26 4.59
C VAL A 107 3.23 -22.81 4.27
N ASN A 108 4.48 -22.41 4.51
CA ASN A 108 4.97 -21.06 4.23
C ASN A 108 4.86 -20.69 2.75
N LEU A 109 5.31 -21.58 1.85
CA LEU A 109 5.19 -21.37 0.41
C LEU A 109 3.73 -21.22 -0.02
N VAL A 110 2.85 -22.13 0.41
CA VAL A 110 1.41 -22.08 0.06
C VAL A 110 0.76 -20.81 0.61
N ALA A 111 1.15 -20.33 1.79
CA ALA A 111 0.68 -19.07 2.34
C ALA A 111 1.09 -17.86 1.49
N LEU A 112 2.36 -17.80 1.04
CA LEU A 112 2.84 -16.72 0.19
C LEU A 112 2.14 -16.72 -1.19
N GLU A 113 2.02 -17.89 -1.82
CA GLU A 113 1.30 -18.02 -3.10
C GLU A 113 -0.18 -17.66 -2.98
N THR A 114 -0.80 -18.00 -1.85
CA THR A 114 -2.18 -17.63 -1.56
C THR A 114 -2.30 -16.13 -1.32
N MET A 115 -1.39 -15.53 -0.56
CA MET A 115 -1.35 -14.09 -0.33
C MET A 115 -1.24 -13.32 -1.65
N HIS A 116 -0.37 -13.78 -2.56
CA HIS A 116 -0.22 -13.20 -3.89
C HIS A 116 -1.55 -13.14 -4.65
N LYS A 117 -2.36 -14.21 -4.57
CA LYS A 117 -3.69 -14.27 -5.20
C LYS A 117 -4.75 -13.44 -4.47
N MET A 118 -4.67 -13.31 -3.14
CA MET A 118 -5.63 -12.54 -2.35
C MET A 118 -5.44 -11.02 -2.49
N ILE A 119 -4.22 -10.55 -2.75
CA ILE A 119 -3.93 -9.11 -2.90
C ILE A 119 -4.84 -8.41 -3.93
N PRO A 120 -4.98 -8.88 -5.19
CA PRO A 120 -5.86 -8.22 -6.17
C PRO A 120 -7.35 -8.30 -5.83
N LEU A 121 -7.76 -9.23 -4.95
CA LEU A 121 -9.14 -9.37 -4.47
C LEU A 121 -9.42 -8.36 -3.34
N LEU A 122 -8.48 -8.21 -2.41
CA LEU A 122 -8.65 -7.40 -1.20
C LEU A 122 -8.23 -5.93 -1.40
N ARG A 123 -7.20 -5.66 -2.21
CA ARG A 123 -6.71 -4.31 -2.56
C ARG A 123 -6.50 -3.43 -1.31
N ASP A 124 -6.98 -2.19 -1.34
CA ASP A 124 -6.84 -1.23 -0.24
C ASP A 124 -7.59 -1.64 1.04
N ASN A 125 -8.46 -2.65 1.01
CA ASN A 125 -9.03 -3.23 2.24
C ASN A 125 -7.96 -3.87 3.12
N LEU A 126 -6.74 -4.11 2.60
CA LEU A 126 -5.56 -4.53 3.38
C LEU A 126 -5.01 -3.43 4.29
N SER A 127 -5.42 -2.17 4.12
CA SER A 127 -4.92 -1.02 4.89
C SER A 127 -4.86 -1.26 6.41
N PRO A 128 -5.90 -1.82 7.08
CA PRO A 128 -5.87 -2.04 8.53
C PRO A 128 -4.79 -3.03 9.00
N ILE A 129 -4.30 -3.89 8.11
CA ILE A 129 -3.35 -4.96 8.44
C ILE A 129 -1.98 -4.78 7.78
N ILE A 130 -1.79 -3.73 6.98
CA ILE A 130 -0.61 -3.59 6.12
C ILE A 130 0.70 -3.56 6.93
N ASN A 131 0.70 -2.84 8.05
CA ASN A 131 1.88 -2.71 8.92
C ASN A 131 2.27 -4.03 9.60
N MET A 132 1.33 -4.94 9.77
CA MET A 132 1.57 -6.29 10.30
C MET A 132 1.98 -7.26 9.18
N LEU A 133 1.37 -7.09 8.00
CA LEU A 133 1.54 -7.98 6.87
C LEU A 133 2.93 -7.84 6.23
N ILE A 134 3.41 -6.60 6.03
CA ILE A 134 4.71 -6.34 5.40
C ILE A 134 5.87 -7.06 6.13
N PRO A 135 6.09 -6.89 7.46
CA PRO A 135 7.10 -7.65 8.19
C PRO A 135 7.00 -9.16 8.02
N ALA A 136 5.77 -9.72 8.11
CA ALA A 136 5.55 -11.15 7.99
C ALA A 136 5.94 -11.72 6.61
N ILE A 137 5.88 -10.88 5.56
CA ILE A 137 6.29 -11.25 4.21
C ILE A 137 7.80 -11.08 4.04
N VAL A 138 8.40 -9.96 4.47
CA VAL A 138 9.73 -9.59 3.98
C VAL A 138 10.89 -9.98 4.90
N ASP A 139 10.66 -10.11 6.21
CA ASP A 139 11.77 -10.22 7.18
C ASP A 139 12.60 -11.48 7.00
N ASN A 140 11.94 -12.61 6.73
CA ASN A 140 12.59 -13.90 6.54
C ASN A 140 12.53 -14.38 5.09
N ASN A 141 11.42 -14.18 4.39
CA ASN A 141 11.20 -14.85 3.11
C ASN A 141 12.07 -14.28 1.98
N LEU A 142 12.36 -12.96 1.99
CA LEU A 142 13.27 -12.34 1.01
C LEU A 142 14.75 -12.65 1.26
N ASN A 143 15.09 -13.22 2.42
CA ASN A 143 16.42 -13.76 2.72
C ASN A 143 16.43 -15.30 2.71
N SER A 144 15.36 -15.94 2.26
CA SER A 144 15.24 -17.39 2.25
C SER A 144 16.22 -18.03 1.27
N LYS A 145 16.88 -19.10 1.71
CA LYS A 145 17.70 -19.95 0.83
C LYS A 145 16.86 -20.86 -0.07
N ASN A 146 15.56 -20.97 0.21
CA ASN A 146 14.64 -21.71 -0.65
C ASN A 146 14.18 -20.80 -1.80
N PRO A 147 14.55 -21.10 -3.06
CA PRO A 147 14.24 -20.23 -4.19
C PRO A 147 12.73 -20.09 -4.45
N GLY A 148 11.93 -21.11 -4.13
CA GLY A 148 10.47 -21.04 -4.25
C GLY A 148 9.86 -20.04 -3.26
N ILE A 149 10.30 -20.06 -2.00
CA ILE A 149 9.85 -19.10 -0.97
C ILE A 149 10.28 -17.68 -1.33
N TYR A 150 11.54 -17.50 -1.75
CA TYR A 150 12.05 -16.20 -2.18
C TYR A 150 11.25 -15.64 -3.38
N ALA A 151 11.00 -16.47 -4.40
CA ALA A 151 10.21 -16.08 -5.57
C ALA A 151 8.77 -15.73 -5.19
N ALA A 152 8.12 -16.55 -4.36
CA ALA A 152 6.77 -16.28 -3.89
C ALA A 152 6.69 -14.97 -3.10
N ALA A 153 7.63 -14.70 -2.20
CA ALA A 153 7.69 -13.44 -1.46
C ALA A 153 7.92 -12.22 -2.37
N THR A 154 8.78 -12.35 -3.37
CA THR A 154 9.00 -11.31 -4.38
C THR A 154 7.71 -11.00 -5.15
N ASN A 155 6.96 -12.04 -5.54
CA ASN A 155 5.66 -11.88 -6.21
C ASN A 155 4.63 -11.19 -5.31
N VAL A 156 4.60 -11.51 -4.02
CA VAL A 156 3.72 -10.83 -3.05
C VAL A 156 4.07 -9.34 -2.94
N VAL A 157 5.34 -8.99 -2.81
CA VAL A 157 5.79 -7.58 -2.76
C VAL A 157 5.42 -6.84 -4.05
N GLN A 158 5.61 -7.47 -5.21
CA GLN A 158 5.25 -6.89 -6.50
C GLN A 158 3.73 -6.67 -6.63
N ALA A 159 2.91 -7.64 -6.23
CA ALA A 159 1.45 -7.50 -6.28
C ALA A 159 0.94 -6.43 -5.32
N LEU A 160 1.55 -6.27 -4.14
CA LEU A 160 1.23 -5.17 -3.23
C LEU A 160 1.41 -3.82 -3.95
N SER A 161 2.57 -3.60 -4.56
CA SER A 161 2.85 -2.35 -5.30
C SER A 161 1.97 -2.13 -6.52
N GLN A 162 1.33 -3.17 -7.06
CA GLN A 162 0.44 -3.09 -8.23
C GLN A 162 -1.03 -2.86 -7.86
N HIS A 163 -1.47 -3.31 -6.68
CA HIS A 163 -2.89 -3.41 -6.34
C HIS A 163 -3.30 -2.67 -5.06
N VAL A 164 -2.34 -2.18 -4.29
CA VAL A 164 -2.55 -1.37 -3.09
C VAL A 164 -1.96 0.01 -3.35
N ASP A 165 -2.63 1.09 -2.91
CA ASP A 165 -2.09 2.44 -3.07
C ASP A 165 -0.69 2.53 -2.47
N ASN A 166 0.29 2.86 -3.31
CA ASN A 166 1.69 2.98 -2.92
C ASN A 166 1.92 4.01 -1.80
N TYR A 167 0.98 4.93 -1.57
CA TYR A 167 1.01 5.79 -0.38
C TYR A 167 0.89 5.00 0.94
N LEU A 168 0.09 3.94 0.99
CA LEU A 168 -0.04 3.04 2.16
C LEU A 168 1.22 2.20 2.38
N LEU A 169 1.92 1.86 1.29
CA LEU A 169 3.13 1.04 1.31
C LEU A 169 4.39 1.84 1.62
N LEU A 170 4.40 3.14 1.35
CA LEU A 170 5.56 4.02 1.44
C LEU A 170 6.29 3.89 2.78
N GLN A 171 5.58 4.10 3.90
CA GLN A 171 6.20 4.05 5.22
C GLN A 171 6.72 2.65 5.60
N PRO A 172 5.93 1.56 5.46
CA PRO A 172 6.43 0.21 5.69
C PRO A 172 7.66 -0.14 4.85
N PHE A 173 7.67 0.24 3.57
CA PHE A 173 8.79 -0.05 2.66
C PHE A 173 10.03 0.76 3.07
N CYS A 174 9.89 2.03 3.44
CA CYS A 174 10.98 2.82 3.99
C CYS A 174 11.60 2.15 5.23
N THR A 175 10.76 1.76 6.19
CA THR A 175 11.23 1.09 7.42
C THR A 175 11.98 -0.20 7.09
N LYS A 176 11.48 -1.01 6.17
CA LYS A 176 12.13 -2.28 5.79
C LYS A 176 13.40 -2.07 4.97
N ALA A 177 13.43 -1.12 4.04
CA ALA A 177 14.66 -0.74 3.32
C ALA A 177 15.74 -0.21 4.28
N GLN A 178 15.36 0.43 5.38
CA GLN A 178 16.31 0.91 6.39
C GLN A 178 16.87 -0.21 7.26
N PHE A 179 16.01 -1.09 7.81
CA PHE A 179 16.42 -2.01 8.88
C PHE A 179 16.62 -3.46 8.47
N LEU A 180 16.24 -3.86 7.26
CA LEU A 180 16.58 -5.20 6.75
C LEU A 180 18.08 -5.31 6.45
N ASN A 181 18.51 -6.54 6.20
CA ASN A 181 19.86 -6.90 5.80
C ASN A 181 19.85 -7.80 4.55
N GLY A 182 21.04 -8.04 4.00
CA GLY A 182 21.23 -8.99 2.91
C GLY A 182 20.45 -8.64 1.64
N LYS A 183 19.88 -9.66 1.01
CA LYS A 183 19.13 -9.54 -0.25
C LYS A 183 17.80 -8.81 -0.04
N ALA A 184 17.13 -9.06 1.08
CA ALA A 184 15.87 -8.39 1.41
C ALA A 184 16.00 -6.86 1.47
N LYS A 185 17.10 -6.34 2.03
CA LYS A 185 17.36 -4.88 2.04
C LYS A 185 17.50 -4.32 0.63
N GLN A 186 18.20 -5.04 -0.26
CA GLN A 186 18.38 -4.63 -1.65
C GLN A 186 17.05 -4.57 -2.38
N ASP A 187 16.26 -5.64 -2.28
CA ASP A 187 14.96 -5.75 -2.96
C ASP A 187 14.00 -4.65 -2.49
N MET A 188 13.91 -4.42 -1.17
CA MET A 188 13.07 -3.35 -0.63
C MET A 188 13.54 -1.95 -1.04
N THR A 189 14.85 -1.74 -1.15
CA THR A 189 15.42 -0.46 -1.62
C THR A 189 15.12 -0.25 -3.11
N GLU A 190 15.23 -1.29 -3.94
CA GLU A 190 14.89 -1.22 -5.36
C GLU A 190 13.40 -0.98 -5.60
N LYS A 191 12.53 -1.59 -4.78
CA LYS A 191 11.09 -1.34 -4.82
C LYS A 191 10.73 0.06 -4.34
N LEU A 192 11.47 0.60 -3.37
CA LEU A 192 11.28 1.98 -2.94
C LEU A 192 11.60 2.98 -4.06
N ALA A 193 12.62 2.69 -4.88
CA ALA A 193 12.91 3.50 -6.07
C ALA A 193 11.76 3.48 -7.09
N ASP A 194 11.10 2.34 -7.29
CA ASP A 194 9.92 2.23 -8.15
C ASP A 194 8.75 3.07 -7.59
N ILE A 195 8.50 2.99 -6.28
CA ILE A 195 7.48 3.79 -5.58
C ILE A 195 7.75 5.30 -5.72
N VAL A 196 9.01 5.75 -5.63
CA VAL A 196 9.37 7.16 -5.83
C VAL A 196 8.93 7.63 -7.22
N MET A 197 9.23 6.86 -8.26
CA MET A 197 8.89 7.24 -9.64
C MET A 197 7.38 7.39 -9.86
N GLU A 198 6.57 6.56 -9.20
CA GLU A 198 5.11 6.61 -9.35
C GLU A 198 4.44 7.64 -8.42
N LEU A 199 4.82 7.65 -7.15
CA LEU A 199 4.11 8.40 -6.10
C LEU A 199 4.51 9.87 -6.05
N TYR A 200 5.73 10.23 -6.46
CA TYR A 200 6.22 11.60 -6.36
C TYR A 200 5.35 12.60 -7.12
N GLN A 201 4.83 12.23 -8.28
CA GLN A 201 3.93 13.08 -9.07
C GLN A 201 2.62 13.41 -8.34
N ARG A 202 2.14 12.52 -7.46
CA ARG A 202 0.90 12.70 -6.69
C ARG A 202 1.15 13.31 -5.30
N LYS A 203 2.27 12.96 -4.65
CA LYS A 203 2.56 13.24 -3.23
C LYS A 203 4.05 13.57 -3.02
N PRO A 204 4.62 14.62 -3.64
CA PRO A 204 6.06 14.88 -3.63
C PRO A 204 6.62 15.06 -2.21
N HIS A 205 5.99 15.91 -1.40
CA HIS A 205 6.44 16.20 -0.03
C HIS A 205 6.49 14.96 0.88
N ALA A 206 5.49 14.08 0.79
CA ALA A 206 5.45 12.87 1.62
C ALA A 206 6.54 11.87 1.18
N THR A 207 6.76 11.74 -0.13
CA THR A 207 7.82 10.91 -0.70
C THR A 207 9.20 11.43 -0.27
N GLU A 208 9.47 12.73 -0.44
CA GLU A 208 10.74 13.34 -0.02
C GLU A 208 11.00 13.12 1.48
N GLN A 209 10.04 13.50 2.33
CA GLN A 209 10.19 13.42 3.78
C GLN A 209 10.56 12.02 4.28
N LYS A 210 10.00 10.97 3.66
CA LYS A 210 10.20 9.59 4.11
C LYS A 210 11.38 8.91 3.43
N VAL A 211 11.51 9.08 2.11
CA VAL A 211 12.51 8.34 1.34
C VAL A 211 13.91 8.93 1.52
N LEU A 212 14.04 10.25 1.70
CA LEU A 212 15.34 10.86 1.92
C LEU A 212 16.00 10.37 3.21
N VAL A 213 15.23 10.15 4.27
CA VAL A 213 15.73 9.55 5.52
C VAL A 213 16.38 8.20 5.25
N VAL A 214 15.77 7.38 4.39
CA VAL A 214 16.32 6.08 3.98
C VAL A 214 17.59 6.27 3.14
N LEU A 215 17.57 7.17 2.15
CA LEU A 215 18.73 7.46 1.31
C LEU A 215 19.94 7.89 2.15
N TRP A 216 19.76 8.85 3.05
CA TRP A 216 20.84 9.34 3.93
C TRP A 216 21.36 8.23 4.84
N HIS A 217 20.47 7.41 5.39
CA HIS A 217 20.87 6.25 6.17
C HIS A 217 21.70 5.25 5.35
N LEU A 218 21.30 4.96 4.11
CA LEU A 218 22.03 4.02 3.24
C LEU A 218 23.42 4.56 2.88
N LEU A 219 23.50 5.81 2.43
CA LEU A 219 24.76 6.45 2.04
C LEU A 219 25.71 6.62 3.22
N GLY A 220 25.20 6.97 4.41
CA GLY A 220 26.03 7.16 5.61
C GLY A 220 26.58 5.87 6.21
N ASN A 221 26.01 4.71 5.87
CA ASN A 221 26.47 3.41 6.38
C ASN A 221 27.19 2.56 5.32
N MET A 222 27.20 2.97 4.06
CA MET A 222 27.85 2.22 2.99
C MET A 222 29.38 2.34 3.12
N THR A 223 30.08 1.21 3.04
CA THR A 223 31.55 1.21 2.94
C THR A 223 31.97 1.52 1.49
N ASN A 224 33.23 1.91 1.27
CA ASN A 224 33.76 2.20 -0.07
C ASN A 224 33.58 1.05 -1.09
N SER A 225 33.43 -0.19 -0.61
CA SER A 225 33.15 -1.39 -1.41
C SER A 225 31.67 -1.58 -1.78
N GLY A 226 30.77 -0.70 -1.34
CA GLY A 226 29.33 -0.83 -1.62
C GLY A 226 28.57 -1.77 -0.69
N SER A 227 29.23 -2.31 0.33
CA SER A 227 28.65 -3.20 1.34
C SER A 227 28.22 -2.42 2.59
N LEU A 228 27.29 -2.98 3.36
CA LEU A 228 26.96 -2.50 4.71
C LEU A 228 27.72 -3.35 5.75
N PRO A 229 28.20 -2.77 6.86
CA PRO A 229 28.81 -3.52 7.94
C PRO A 229 27.90 -4.67 8.41
N GLY A 230 28.43 -5.90 8.43
CA GLY A 230 27.70 -7.07 8.94
C GLY A 230 26.61 -7.66 8.02
N ALA A 231 26.44 -7.15 6.80
CA ALA A 231 25.44 -7.65 5.85
C ALA A 231 26.12 -8.11 4.54
N GLY A 232 26.07 -9.42 4.26
CA GLY A 232 26.71 -10.06 3.10
C GLY A 232 26.04 -9.79 1.75
N GLY A 233 25.78 -8.52 1.41
CA GLY A 233 25.17 -8.14 0.14
C GLY A 233 25.60 -6.75 -0.34
N ASN A 234 25.90 -6.62 -1.63
CA ASN A 234 26.22 -5.34 -2.26
C ASN A 234 24.95 -4.47 -2.40
N ILE A 235 24.79 -3.48 -1.53
CA ILE A 235 23.63 -2.57 -1.52
C ILE A 235 23.81 -1.38 -2.48
N ARG A 236 25.02 -1.22 -3.05
CA ARG A 236 25.39 -0.08 -3.90
C ARG A 236 24.47 0.07 -5.11
N THR A 237 24.16 -1.03 -5.81
CA THR A 237 23.30 -1.00 -6.99
C THR A 237 21.88 -0.52 -6.65
N ALA A 238 21.29 -1.08 -5.59
CA ALA A 238 19.96 -0.68 -5.13
C ALA A 238 19.94 0.78 -4.65
N THR A 239 20.97 1.21 -3.92
CA THR A 239 21.12 2.60 -3.47
C THR A 239 21.29 3.54 -4.66
N ALA A 240 22.09 3.17 -5.66
CA ALA A 240 22.27 3.95 -6.89
C ALA A 240 20.94 4.10 -7.64
N LYS A 241 20.15 3.03 -7.74
CA LYS A 241 18.80 3.08 -8.33
C LYS A 241 17.90 4.06 -7.56
N LEU A 242 17.90 4.01 -6.22
CA LEU A 242 17.14 4.93 -5.39
C LEU A 242 17.61 6.39 -5.55
N SER A 243 18.92 6.63 -5.54
CA SER A 243 19.51 7.96 -5.78
C SER A 243 19.09 8.51 -7.14
N LYS A 244 19.18 7.70 -8.20
CA LYS A 244 18.82 8.09 -9.57
C LYS A 244 17.31 8.37 -9.69
N ALA A 245 16.45 7.56 -9.05
CA ALA A 245 15.02 7.80 -9.02
C ALA A 245 14.66 9.12 -8.30
N LEU A 246 15.27 9.39 -7.14
CA LEU A 246 15.08 10.66 -6.43
C LEU A 246 15.62 11.85 -7.24
N PHE A 247 16.79 11.72 -7.85
CA PHE A 247 17.37 12.78 -8.67
C PHE A 247 16.51 13.08 -9.90
N ALA A 248 15.92 12.06 -10.53
CA ALA A 248 15.00 12.25 -11.64
C ALA A 248 13.74 13.06 -11.25
N GLN A 249 13.30 12.97 -10.00
CA GLN A 249 12.10 13.67 -9.50
C GLN A 249 12.42 15.05 -8.89
N MET A 250 13.55 15.17 -8.20
CA MET A 250 13.93 16.35 -7.42
C MET A 250 14.94 17.26 -8.13
N GLY A 251 15.73 16.72 -9.06
CA GLY A 251 16.84 17.39 -9.71
C GLY A 251 17.83 18.00 -8.69
N GLN A 252 18.18 19.26 -8.92
CA GLN A 252 19.12 20.01 -8.07
C GLN A 252 18.69 20.11 -6.60
N ASN A 253 17.39 20.03 -6.30
CA ASN A 253 16.91 20.07 -4.92
C ASN A 253 17.48 18.91 -4.09
N LEU A 254 17.69 17.72 -4.69
CA LEU A 254 18.32 16.61 -3.99
C LEU A 254 19.75 16.95 -3.53
N LEU A 255 20.52 17.61 -4.39
CA LEU A 255 21.90 18.03 -4.09
C LEU A 255 21.94 19.15 -3.04
N ASN A 256 20.98 20.07 -3.08
CA ASN A 256 20.84 21.12 -2.07
C ASN A 256 20.56 20.50 -0.68
N GLN A 257 19.70 19.49 -0.61
CA GLN A 257 19.44 18.76 0.64
C GLN A 257 20.65 17.92 1.08
N ALA A 258 21.38 17.32 0.14
CA ALA A 258 22.62 16.61 0.43
C ALA A 258 23.72 17.53 1.00
N ALA A 259 23.74 18.82 0.64
CA ALA A 259 24.67 19.79 1.21
C ALA A 259 24.47 20.04 2.72
N SER A 260 23.29 19.71 3.25
CA SER A 260 23.00 19.75 4.69
C SER A 260 23.38 18.46 5.43
N GLN A 261 23.84 17.43 4.71
CA GLN A 261 24.30 16.16 5.28
C GLN A 261 25.82 16.18 5.50
N PRO A 262 26.38 15.27 6.32
CA PRO A 262 27.82 15.10 6.46
C PRO A 262 28.54 14.96 5.10
N PRO A 263 29.75 15.53 4.92
CA PRO A 263 30.42 15.60 3.61
C PRO A 263 30.58 14.27 2.87
N HIS A 264 30.80 13.17 3.61
CA HIS A 264 30.94 11.84 3.01
C HIS A 264 29.63 11.35 2.36
N ILE A 265 28.46 11.66 2.94
CA ILE A 265 27.15 11.29 2.37
C ILE A 265 26.93 12.01 1.04
N LYS A 266 27.22 13.31 1.00
CA LYS A 266 27.13 14.11 -0.22
C LYS A 266 28.06 13.55 -1.31
N LYS A 267 29.33 13.30 -0.97
CA LYS A 267 30.30 12.73 -1.90
C LYS A 267 29.84 11.39 -2.46
N SER A 268 29.37 10.48 -1.60
CA SER A 268 28.83 9.19 -2.05
C SER A 268 27.61 9.33 -2.95
N LEU A 269 26.73 10.31 -2.70
CA LEU A 269 25.60 10.59 -3.59
C LEU A 269 26.09 11.01 -4.99
N GLU A 270 27.01 11.97 -5.06
CA GLU A 270 27.57 12.48 -6.32
C GLU A 270 28.25 11.36 -7.12
N GLU A 271 29.01 10.47 -6.45
CA GLU A 271 29.62 9.28 -7.04
C GLU A 271 28.59 8.29 -7.60
N LEU A 272 27.45 8.08 -6.94
CA LEU A 272 26.40 7.18 -7.44
C LEU A 272 25.57 7.78 -8.58
N LEU A 273 25.53 9.10 -8.66
CA LEU A 273 24.87 9.83 -9.75
C LEU A 273 25.78 10.03 -10.96
N ASP A 274 27.03 9.52 -10.90
CA ASP A 274 28.05 9.69 -11.95
C ASP A 274 28.31 11.18 -12.25
N MET A 275 28.14 12.06 -11.25
CA MET A 275 28.39 13.50 -11.39
C MET A 275 29.90 13.74 -11.23
N GLN A 276 30.57 14.10 -12.32
CA GLN A 276 31.93 14.61 -12.26
C GLN A 276 31.90 15.99 -11.56
N ILE A 277 32.61 16.10 -10.44
CA ILE A 277 32.94 17.39 -9.79
C ILE A 277 34.17 17.97 -10.47
#